data_AF-A0A382HB47-F1
#
_entry.id   AF-A0A382HB47-F1
#
_cell.length_a   1.000
_cell.length_b   1.000
_cell.length_c   1.000
_cell.angle_alpha   90.00
_cell.angle_beta   90.00
_cell.angle_gamma   90.00
#
_symmetry.space_group_name_H-M   'P 1'
#
loop_
_entity.id
_entity.type
_entity.pdbx_description
1 polymer ?
#
loop_
_entity_poly.entity_id
_entity_poly.type
_entity_poly.pdbx_seq_one_letter_code
_entity_poly.pdbx_strand_id
1 'polypeptide(L)'
;TGQPEKHEPFQPLPEGFRHAAWNDVAAFEAALDPTVGAILLEPLQGEGGINPAEEGFLRDIRRLCDERGLLLVMDEVQTGLGRTGAWFGFHHAGIRADVVTVAKALGNGIPIGAVWATTEVAAAFGPGDHGSTFAGQPVAAAAAREVLRVMEEIDAPRLARERGVELTGLLEELPGISSVRGQGLLLGAELAPGVLAERTAPQVALACLDAGLVVNGITPTALRMAPPLTVSSAELVEGTEILGEVLAAGAAGEAA
;
A
#
# COMPACT_ATOMS: atom_id res chain seq x y z
N THR A 1 14.10 2.11 2.62
CA THR A 1 12.80 2.73 2.28
C THR A 1 13.09 4.09 1.64
N GLY A 2 12.19 4.65 0.83
CA GLY A 2 12.42 5.95 0.17
C GLY A 2 12.18 7.18 1.06
N GLN A 3 12.28 7.05 2.38
CA GLN A 3 11.93 8.11 3.35
C GLN A 3 13.17 8.52 4.16
N PRO A 4 13.85 9.62 3.79
CA PRO A 4 15.11 10.05 4.42
C PRO A 4 15.03 10.23 5.94
N GLU A 5 13.91 10.76 6.45
CA GLU A 5 13.69 10.99 7.89
C GLU A 5 13.77 9.67 8.71
N LYS A 6 13.41 8.53 8.11
CA LYS A 6 13.53 7.21 8.75
C LYS A 6 14.96 6.66 8.74
N HIS A 7 15.86 7.27 7.97
CA HIS A 7 17.26 6.85 7.83
C HIS A 7 18.19 7.62 8.77
N GLU A 8 17.91 8.90 9.01
CA GLU A 8 18.76 9.80 9.79
C GLU A 8 19.21 9.23 11.15
N PRO A 9 18.34 8.59 11.96
CA PRO A 9 18.74 8.09 13.27
C PRO A 9 19.66 6.86 13.25
N PHE A 10 19.82 6.20 12.09
CA PHE A 10 20.44 4.87 11.98
C PHE A 10 21.69 4.85 11.09
N GLN A 11 22.30 6.00 10.85
CA GLN A 11 23.51 6.08 10.02
C GLN A 11 24.72 5.41 10.70
N PRO A 12 25.61 4.75 9.93
CA PRO A 12 25.54 4.53 8.49
C PRO A 12 24.59 3.38 8.10
N LEU A 13 23.90 3.54 6.97
CA LEU A 13 23.06 2.49 6.39
C LEU A 13 23.86 1.49 5.54
N PRO A 14 23.31 0.27 5.30
CA PRO A 14 23.84 -0.64 4.30
C PRO A 14 23.91 0.02 2.90
N GLU A 15 25.02 -0.18 2.22
CA GLU A 15 25.27 0.35 0.87
C GLU A 15 24.56 -0.49 -0.22
N GLY A 16 24.62 -0.02 -1.47
CA GLY A 16 24.09 -0.75 -2.64
C GLY A 16 22.68 -0.36 -3.08
N PHE A 17 22.02 0.57 -2.38
CA PHE A 17 20.69 1.06 -2.74
C PHE A 17 20.77 2.37 -3.53
N ARG A 18 20.02 2.44 -4.63
CA ARG A 18 19.80 3.64 -5.45
C ARG A 18 18.31 3.94 -5.48
N HIS A 19 17.98 5.23 -5.51
CA HIS A 19 16.59 5.69 -5.63
C HIS A 19 16.40 6.37 -6.97
N ALA A 20 15.27 6.11 -7.62
CA ALA A 20 14.84 6.75 -8.85
C ALA A 20 13.49 7.42 -8.63
N ALA A 21 13.17 8.41 -9.48
CA ALA A 21 11.91 9.13 -9.39
C ALA A 21 10.72 8.19 -9.69
N TRP A 22 9.64 8.35 -8.93
CA TRP A 22 8.43 7.55 -9.07
C TRP A 22 7.75 7.80 -10.43
N ASN A 23 7.22 6.74 -11.06
CA ASN A 23 6.62 6.78 -12.41
C ASN A 23 7.54 7.34 -13.52
N ASP A 24 8.86 7.34 -13.34
CA ASP A 24 9.83 7.81 -14.33
C ASP A 24 10.80 6.69 -14.75
N VAL A 25 10.46 5.97 -15.83
CA VAL A 25 11.29 4.87 -16.35
C VAL A 25 12.70 5.33 -16.70
N ALA A 26 12.86 6.55 -17.24
CA ALA A 26 14.16 7.07 -17.63
C ALA A 26 15.06 7.30 -16.40
N ALA A 27 14.48 7.73 -15.27
CA ALA A 27 15.21 7.81 -14.00
C ALA A 27 15.68 6.44 -13.51
N PHE A 28 14.89 5.37 -13.69
CA PHE A 28 15.33 4.01 -13.39
C PHE A 28 16.47 3.59 -14.30
N GLU A 29 16.33 3.75 -15.61
CA GLU A 29 17.38 3.42 -16.59
C GLU A 29 18.70 4.14 -16.28
N ALA A 30 18.64 5.43 -15.94
CA ALA A 30 19.82 6.23 -15.61
C ALA A 30 20.50 5.78 -14.31
N ALA A 31 19.76 5.13 -13.40
CA ALA A 31 20.32 4.59 -12.15
C ALA A 31 20.98 3.22 -12.31
N LEU A 32 20.79 2.55 -13.46
CA LEU A 32 21.35 1.22 -13.71
C LEU A 32 22.84 1.27 -14.09
N ASP A 33 23.57 0.27 -13.61
CA ASP A 33 24.88 -0.11 -14.12
C ASP A 33 25.08 -1.63 -13.91
N PRO A 34 26.22 -2.23 -14.35
CA PRO A 34 26.44 -3.67 -14.23
C PRO A 34 26.44 -4.24 -12.80
N THR A 35 26.43 -3.40 -11.76
CA THR A 35 26.39 -3.84 -10.35
C THR A 35 24.97 -3.98 -9.81
N VAL A 36 23.96 -3.47 -10.51
CA VAL A 36 22.56 -3.54 -10.09
C VAL A 36 22.00 -4.93 -10.42
N GLY A 37 21.45 -5.63 -9.42
CA GLY A 37 20.86 -6.97 -9.58
C GLY A 37 19.33 -7.02 -9.59
N ALA A 38 18.66 -5.97 -9.09
CA ALA A 38 17.21 -5.96 -8.95
C ALA A 38 16.62 -4.55 -8.96
N ILE A 39 15.35 -4.45 -9.37
CA ILE A 39 14.48 -3.30 -9.14
C ILE A 39 13.41 -3.73 -8.11
N LEU A 40 13.28 -2.99 -7.02
CA LEU A 40 12.29 -3.21 -5.96
C LEU A 40 11.26 -2.09 -5.97
N LEU A 41 9.97 -2.43 -6.11
CA LEU A 41 8.87 -1.47 -6.14
C LEU A 41 7.65 -1.97 -5.38
N GLU A 42 6.89 -1.05 -4.80
CA GLU A 42 5.48 -1.30 -4.47
C GLU A 42 4.64 -1.08 -5.74
N PRO A 43 3.56 -1.82 -6.04
CA PRO A 43 2.64 -1.47 -7.14
C PRO A 43 1.88 -0.17 -6.89
N LEU A 44 1.72 0.19 -5.61
CA LEU A 44 1.14 1.44 -5.14
C LEU A 44 1.86 1.77 -3.83
N GLN A 45 2.52 2.93 -3.77
CA GLN A 45 3.24 3.35 -2.57
C GLN A 45 2.27 3.72 -1.46
N GLY A 46 2.19 2.87 -0.44
CA GLY A 46 1.23 3.00 0.63
C GLY A 46 1.55 4.17 1.56
N GLU A 47 2.70 4.06 2.23
CA GLU A 47 3.20 5.04 3.19
C GLU A 47 3.74 6.32 2.52
N GLY A 48 3.96 6.28 1.19
CA GLY A 48 4.43 7.43 0.41
C GLY A 48 3.35 8.45 0.07
N GLY A 49 2.09 8.20 0.46
CA GLY A 49 0.97 9.08 0.10
C GLY A 49 -0.15 8.42 -0.68
N ILE A 50 -0.24 7.08 -0.79
CA ILE A 50 -1.14 6.39 -1.73
C ILE A 50 -0.85 6.85 -3.15
N ASN A 51 0.31 6.45 -3.68
CA ASN A 51 0.72 6.79 -5.05
C ASN A 51 0.67 5.52 -5.91
N PRO A 52 -0.42 5.27 -6.67
CA PRO A 52 -0.47 4.17 -7.61
C PRO A 52 0.63 4.31 -8.67
N ALA A 53 1.24 3.18 -9.04
CA ALA A 53 2.08 3.15 -10.21
C ALA A 53 1.20 3.23 -11.46
N GLU A 54 1.65 3.94 -12.47
CA GLU A 54 1.00 3.86 -13.77
C GLU A 54 1.22 2.46 -14.35
N GLU A 55 0.17 1.85 -14.93
CA GLU A 55 0.31 0.51 -15.51
C GLU A 55 1.36 0.47 -16.63
N GLY A 56 1.46 1.54 -17.42
CA GLY A 56 2.49 1.70 -18.44
C GLY A 56 3.90 1.67 -17.84
N PHE A 57 4.11 2.42 -16.76
CA PHE A 57 5.37 2.42 -16.01
C PHE A 57 5.73 1.01 -15.51
N LEU A 58 4.80 0.28 -14.89
CA LEU A 58 5.08 -1.09 -14.44
C LEU A 58 5.41 -2.05 -15.59
N ARG A 59 4.73 -1.92 -16.73
CA ARG A 59 5.03 -2.69 -17.95
C ARG A 59 6.42 -2.38 -18.49
N ASP A 60 6.81 -1.11 -18.50
CA ASP A 60 8.14 -0.69 -18.94
C ASP A 60 9.26 -1.14 -17.98
N ILE A 61 9.04 -1.06 -16.67
CA ILE A 61 10.00 -1.59 -15.68
C ILE A 61 10.19 -3.10 -15.84
N ARG A 62 9.11 -3.86 -16.05
CA ARG A 62 9.21 -5.30 -16.33
C ARG A 62 10.07 -5.57 -17.57
N ARG A 63 9.78 -4.86 -18.67
CA ARG A 63 10.55 -4.98 -19.92
C ARG A 63 12.03 -4.63 -19.70
N LEU A 64 12.30 -3.56 -18.97
CA LEU A 64 13.66 -3.15 -18.62
C LEU A 64 14.40 -4.23 -17.81
N CYS A 65 13.73 -4.87 -16.85
CA CYS A 65 14.31 -5.97 -16.09
C CYS A 65 14.67 -7.16 -17.01
N ASP A 66 13.79 -7.51 -17.95
CA ASP A 66 14.03 -8.60 -18.89
C ASP A 66 15.21 -8.30 -19.84
N GLU A 67 15.26 -7.08 -20.38
CA GLU A 67 16.31 -6.63 -21.31
C GLU A 67 17.69 -6.55 -20.63
N ARG A 68 17.73 -6.29 -19.32
CA ARG A 68 18.97 -6.06 -18.54
C ARG A 68 19.37 -7.25 -17.66
N GLY A 69 18.54 -8.30 -17.60
CA GLY A 69 18.79 -9.44 -16.72
C GLY A 69 18.68 -9.09 -15.23
N LEU A 70 17.79 -8.18 -14.88
CA LEU A 70 17.52 -7.77 -13.50
C LEU A 70 16.32 -8.54 -12.94
N LEU A 71 16.29 -8.72 -11.62
CA LEU A 71 15.10 -9.22 -10.93
C LEU A 71 14.11 -8.07 -10.69
N LEU A 72 12.82 -8.31 -10.99
CA LEU A 72 11.74 -7.45 -10.52
C LEU A 72 11.19 -8.00 -9.19
N VAL A 73 11.38 -7.21 -8.13
CA VAL A 73 10.84 -7.48 -6.80
C VAL A 73 9.63 -6.58 -6.56
N MET A 74 8.45 -7.18 -6.36
CA MET A 74 7.24 -6.43 -6.01
C MET A 74 6.95 -6.54 -4.52
N ASP A 75 6.97 -5.40 -3.82
CA ASP A 75 6.50 -5.33 -2.44
C ASP A 75 4.98 -5.22 -2.40
N GLU A 76 4.33 -6.37 -2.14
CA GLU A 76 2.88 -6.53 -2.05
C GLU A 76 2.43 -6.62 -0.60
N VAL A 77 3.26 -6.22 0.37
CA VAL A 77 2.93 -6.29 1.80
C VAL A 77 1.70 -5.46 2.12
N GLN A 78 1.48 -4.31 1.47
CA GLN A 78 0.25 -3.53 1.64
C GLN A 78 -0.78 -3.72 0.53
N THR A 79 -0.34 -3.89 -0.72
CA THR A 79 -1.21 -3.88 -1.91
C THR A 79 -1.75 -5.25 -2.29
N GLY A 80 -1.12 -6.32 -1.79
CA GLY A 80 -1.43 -7.68 -2.15
C GLY A 80 -2.67 -8.23 -1.48
N LEU A 81 -2.98 -9.47 -1.83
CA LEU A 81 -4.05 -10.27 -1.27
C LEU A 81 -5.40 -9.53 -1.35
N GLY A 82 -5.79 -9.11 -2.55
CA GLY A 82 -7.11 -8.55 -2.81
C GLY A 82 -7.29 -7.07 -2.47
N ARG A 83 -6.36 -6.44 -1.72
CA ARG A 83 -6.50 -5.06 -1.22
C ARG A 83 -6.85 -4.05 -2.31
N THR A 84 -6.20 -4.14 -3.48
CA THR A 84 -6.36 -3.20 -4.60
C THR A 84 -7.45 -3.59 -5.58
N GLY A 85 -8.23 -4.64 -5.30
CA GLY A 85 -9.25 -5.15 -6.22
C GLY A 85 -8.77 -6.25 -7.18
N ALA A 86 -7.50 -6.64 -7.06
CA ALA A 86 -6.88 -7.81 -7.68
C ALA A 86 -6.10 -8.60 -6.63
N TRP A 87 -5.78 -9.88 -6.88
CA TRP A 87 -5.00 -10.69 -5.94
C TRP A 87 -3.64 -10.07 -5.58
N PHE A 88 -2.99 -9.41 -6.54
CA PHE A 88 -1.76 -8.66 -6.36
C PHE A 88 -1.89 -7.34 -7.14
N GLY A 89 -1.37 -6.24 -6.61
CA GLY A 89 -1.41 -4.93 -7.26
C GLY A 89 -0.74 -4.92 -8.63
N PHE A 90 0.35 -5.66 -8.83
CA PHE A 90 1.00 -5.73 -10.15
C PHE A 90 0.15 -6.45 -11.21
N HIS A 91 -0.88 -7.20 -10.82
CA HIS A 91 -1.79 -7.84 -11.78
C HIS A 91 -2.59 -6.83 -12.59
N HIS A 92 -2.84 -5.62 -12.07
CA HIS A 92 -3.51 -4.56 -12.84
C HIS A 92 -2.74 -4.20 -14.10
N ALA A 93 -1.41 -4.24 -14.06
CA ALA A 93 -0.56 -3.98 -15.22
C ALA A 93 -0.36 -5.21 -16.13
N GLY A 94 -0.86 -6.39 -15.74
CA GLY A 94 -0.70 -7.64 -16.49
C GLY A 94 0.73 -8.20 -16.53
N ILE A 95 1.58 -7.80 -15.59
CA ILE A 95 2.99 -8.21 -15.53
C ILE A 95 3.22 -9.39 -14.58
N ARG A 96 4.42 -9.96 -14.61
CA ARG A 96 4.91 -10.96 -13.67
C ARG A 96 6.13 -10.44 -12.91
N ALA A 97 6.15 -10.65 -11.61
CA ALA A 97 7.31 -10.39 -10.77
C ALA A 97 8.19 -11.65 -10.65
N ASP A 98 9.49 -11.45 -10.39
CA ASP A 98 10.44 -12.54 -10.14
C ASP A 98 10.44 -12.93 -8.66
N VAL A 99 10.25 -11.94 -7.80
CA VAL A 99 10.13 -12.07 -6.34
C VAL A 99 8.99 -11.18 -5.87
N VAL A 100 8.22 -11.63 -4.88
CA VAL A 100 7.18 -10.82 -4.26
C VAL A 100 7.21 -11.02 -2.76
N THR A 101 7.09 -9.92 -2.01
CA THR A 101 6.96 -9.94 -0.56
C THR A 101 5.50 -9.76 -0.15
N VAL A 102 5.02 -10.57 0.79
CA VAL A 102 3.66 -10.51 1.33
C VAL A 102 3.67 -10.61 2.86
N ALA A 103 2.77 -9.90 3.52
CA ALA A 103 2.51 -10.01 4.96
C ALA A 103 1.10 -9.45 5.24
N LYS A 104 0.90 -8.70 6.33
CA LYS A 104 -0.35 -7.99 6.70
C LYS A 104 -1.59 -8.87 6.52
N ALA A 105 -2.31 -8.70 5.40
CA ALA A 105 -3.51 -9.46 5.07
C ALA A 105 -3.28 -10.98 5.10
N LEU A 106 -2.06 -11.47 4.85
CA LEU A 106 -1.71 -12.89 4.89
C LEU A 106 -2.05 -13.53 6.24
N GLY A 107 -1.71 -12.84 7.34
CA GLY A 107 -1.96 -13.34 8.69
C GLY A 107 -3.22 -12.79 9.33
N ASN A 108 -3.80 -11.72 8.76
CA ASN A 108 -4.97 -10.99 9.24
C ASN A 108 -4.99 -10.82 10.78
N GLY A 109 -3.84 -10.44 11.37
CA GLY A 109 -3.64 -10.28 12.81
C GLY A 109 -2.57 -11.20 13.41
N ILE A 110 -2.31 -12.36 12.81
CA ILE A 110 -1.20 -13.26 13.22
C ILE A 110 0.10 -12.84 12.52
N PRO A 111 1.23 -12.68 13.22
CA PRO A 111 2.50 -12.33 12.60
C PRO A 111 2.99 -13.41 11.63
N ILE A 112 2.96 -13.10 10.34
CA ILE A 112 3.54 -13.90 9.26
C ILE A 112 3.86 -13.00 8.07
N GLY A 113 5.01 -13.27 7.45
CA GLY A 113 5.36 -12.77 6.13
C GLY A 113 5.84 -13.94 5.28
N ALA A 114 5.75 -13.79 3.96
CA ALA A 114 6.31 -14.73 3.02
C ALA A 114 7.00 -13.98 1.89
N VAL A 115 8.00 -14.63 1.32
CA VAL A 115 8.61 -14.26 0.05
C VAL A 115 8.41 -15.45 -0.86
N TRP A 116 7.79 -15.22 -2.00
CA TRP A 116 7.78 -16.21 -3.07
C TRP A 116 8.58 -15.68 -4.25
N ALA A 117 9.28 -16.59 -4.89
CA ALA A 117 10.13 -16.32 -6.04
C ALA A 117 9.89 -17.41 -7.09
N THR A 118 10.25 -17.13 -8.33
CA THR A 118 10.28 -18.18 -9.37
C THR A 118 11.27 -19.28 -8.96
N THR A 119 11.03 -20.51 -9.44
CA THR A 119 11.90 -21.66 -9.12
C THR A 119 13.36 -21.39 -9.47
N GLU A 120 13.61 -20.70 -10.58
CA GLU A 120 14.94 -20.36 -11.06
C GLU A 120 15.66 -19.38 -10.11
N VAL A 121 14.95 -18.36 -9.61
CA VAL A 121 15.50 -17.40 -8.64
C VAL A 121 15.69 -18.06 -7.27
N ALA A 122 14.72 -18.86 -6.82
CA ALA A 122 14.80 -19.57 -5.55
C ALA A 122 15.95 -20.59 -5.51
N ALA A 123 16.32 -21.17 -6.66
CA ALA A 123 17.44 -22.10 -6.76
C ALA A 123 18.81 -21.48 -6.48
N ALA A 124 18.91 -20.15 -6.42
CA ALA A 124 20.12 -19.46 -5.98
C ALA A 124 20.42 -19.67 -4.48
N PHE A 125 19.42 -20.06 -3.68
CA PHE A 125 19.61 -20.40 -2.27
C PHE A 125 19.80 -21.91 -2.09
N GLY A 126 20.88 -22.27 -1.39
CA GLY A 126 21.14 -23.60 -0.87
C GLY A 126 20.87 -23.71 0.65
N PRO A 127 20.95 -24.93 1.21
CA PRO A 127 20.84 -25.14 2.65
C PRO A 127 21.89 -24.33 3.42
N GLY A 128 21.43 -23.42 4.29
CA GLY A 128 22.29 -22.60 5.15
C GLY A 128 22.39 -21.12 4.76
N ASP A 129 21.96 -20.73 3.55
CA ASP A 129 22.07 -19.33 3.08
C ASP A 129 21.11 -18.38 3.79
N HIS A 130 19.96 -18.89 4.25
CA HIS A 130 18.97 -18.12 4.99
C HIS A 130 18.21 -19.00 6.00
N GLY A 131 17.73 -18.39 7.08
CA GLY A 131 16.94 -19.09 8.09
C GLY A 131 16.34 -18.14 9.12
N SER A 132 15.27 -18.59 9.78
CA SER A 132 14.64 -17.89 10.89
C SER A 132 13.96 -18.90 11.82
N THR A 133 14.13 -18.70 13.12
CA THR A 133 13.60 -19.62 14.16
C THR A 133 12.09 -19.80 14.08
N PHE A 134 11.35 -18.74 13.71
CA PHE A 134 9.89 -18.76 13.67
C PHE A 134 9.32 -18.85 12.24
N ALA A 135 10.17 -18.87 11.21
CA ALA A 135 9.70 -19.02 9.83
C ALA A 135 9.02 -20.38 9.62
N GLY A 136 7.85 -20.37 8.98
CA GLY A 136 7.09 -21.60 8.71
C GLY A 136 6.45 -22.22 9.96
N GLN A 137 6.31 -21.49 11.07
CA GLN A 137 5.68 -22.04 12.26
C GLN A 137 4.24 -22.54 11.96
N PRO A 138 3.84 -23.73 12.47
CA PRO A 138 2.56 -24.34 12.09
C PRO A 138 1.32 -23.50 12.43
N VAL A 139 1.34 -22.76 13.54
CA VAL A 139 0.19 -21.94 13.98
C VAL A 139 -0.04 -20.78 13.00
N ALA A 140 1.01 -20.03 12.67
CA ALA A 140 0.87 -18.92 11.73
C ALA A 140 0.56 -19.41 10.31
N ALA A 141 1.15 -20.52 9.88
CA ALA A 141 0.84 -21.13 8.58
C ALA A 141 -0.61 -21.62 8.49
N ALA A 142 -1.15 -22.23 9.57
CA ALA A 142 -2.54 -22.66 9.63
C ALA A 142 -3.52 -21.47 9.58
N ALA A 143 -3.23 -20.40 10.32
CA ALA A 143 -4.02 -19.17 10.27
C ALA A 143 -4.00 -18.54 8.88
N ALA A 144 -2.81 -18.41 8.27
CA ALA A 144 -2.67 -17.84 6.93
C ALA A 144 -3.42 -18.67 5.87
N ARG A 145 -3.35 -19.99 5.95
CA ARG A 145 -4.09 -20.87 5.04
C ARG A 145 -5.61 -20.67 5.15
N GLU A 146 -6.12 -20.54 6.37
CA GLU A 146 -7.56 -20.31 6.57
C GLU A 146 -7.98 -18.90 6.10
N VAL A 147 -7.16 -17.89 6.37
CA VAL A 147 -7.38 -16.54 5.85
C VAL A 147 -7.47 -16.55 4.32
N LEU A 148 -6.52 -17.17 3.62
CA LEU A 148 -6.53 -17.28 2.16
C LEU A 148 -7.76 -18.03 1.65
N ARG A 149 -8.13 -19.14 2.30
CA ARG A 149 -9.35 -19.91 1.96
C ARG A 149 -10.60 -19.05 2.05
N VAL A 150 -10.75 -18.28 3.13
CA VAL A 150 -11.89 -17.36 3.31
C VAL A 150 -11.86 -16.25 2.28
N MET A 151 -10.69 -15.68 1.98
CA MET A 151 -10.54 -14.63 0.97
C MET A 151 -10.93 -15.11 -0.43
N GLU A 152 -10.62 -16.36 -0.78
CA GLU A 152 -11.10 -17.00 -2.01
C GLU A 152 -12.62 -17.20 -2.00
N GLU A 153 -13.18 -17.70 -0.89
CA GLU A 153 -14.62 -17.96 -0.73
C GLU A 153 -15.47 -16.69 -0.91
N ILE A 154 -15.03 -15.56 -0.36
CA ILE A 154 -15.76 -14.29 -0.45
C ILE A 154 -15.47 -13.49 -1.72
N ASP A 155 -14.54 -13.96 -2.56
CA ASP A 155 -13.97 -13.19 -3.67
C ASP A 155 -13.48 -11.81 -3.22
N ALA A 156 -12.48 -11.83 -2.33
CA ALA A 156 -11.90 -10.64 -1.72
C ALA A 156 -11.49 -9.55 -2.74
N PRO A 157 -10.85 -9.86 -3.88
CA PRO A 157 -10.58 -8.86 -4.92
C PRO A 157 -11.84 -8.18 -5.45
N ARG A 158 -12.92 -8.91 -5.72
CA ARG A 158 -14.18 -8.32 -6.17
C ARG A 158 -14.77 -7.39 -5.10
N LEU A 159 -14.81 -7.82 -3.84
CA LEU A 159 -15.31 -6.99 -2.74
C LEU A 159 -14.54 -5.68 -2.61
N ALA A 160 -13.20 -5.73 -2.66
CA ALA A 160 -12.37 -4.54 -2.57
C ALA A 160 -12.62 -3.56 -3.72
N ARG A 161 -12.85 -4.07 -4.94
CA ARG A 161 -13.18 -3.23 -6.10
C ARG A 161 -14.55 -2.56 -5.93
N GLU A 162 -15.58 -3.32 -5.56
CA GLU A 162 -16.94 -2.79 -5.40
C GLU A 162 -17.02 -1.76 -4.26
N ARG A 163 -16.48 -2.09 -3.08
CA ARG A 163 -16.46 -1.18 -1.92
C ARG A 163 -15.52 0.00 -2.12
N GLY A 164 -14.44 -0.18 -2.86
CA GLY A 164 -13.54 0.90 -3.24
C GLY A 164 -14.23 1.97 -4.08
N VAL A 165 -15.02 1.57 -5.08
CA VAL A 165 -15.82 2.52 -5.89
C VAL A 165 -16.82 3.28 -5.03
N GLU A 166 -17.53 2.57 -4.16
CA GLU A 166 -18.50 3.18 -3.24
C GLU A 166 -17.86 4.19 -2.29
N LEU A 167 -16.78 3.78 -1.60
CA LEU A 167 -16.07 4.66 -0.67
C LEU A 167 -15.47 5.88 -1.36
N THR A 168 -14.91 5.72 -2.57
CA THR A 168 -14.43 6.86 -3.37
C THR A 168 -15.55 7.85 -3.64
N GLY A 169 -16.73 7.38 -4.09
CA GLY A 169 -17.87 8.25 -4.35
C GLY A 169 -18.32 9.03 -3.11
N LEU A 170 -18.45 8.34 -1.97
CA LEU A 170 -18.81 8.99 -0.69
C LEU A 170 -17.78 10.06 -0.27
N LEU A 171 -16.48 9.76 -0.40
CA LEU A 171 -15.41 10.68 -0.03
C LEU A 171 -15.35 11.91 -0.96
N GLU A 172 -15.57 11.74 -2.26
CA GLU A 172 -15.59 12.83 -3.24
C GLU A 172 -16.76 13.81 -3.03
N GLU A 173 -17.84 13.37 -2.39
CA GLU A 173 -18.98 14.21 -2.02
C GLU A 173 -18.74 15.03 -0.74
N LEU A 174 -17.76 14.68 0.09
CA LEU A 174 -17.51 15.36 1.37
C LEU A 174 -16.86 16.75 1.19
N PRO A 175 -17.47 17.82 1.73
CA PRO A 175 -16.80 19.10 1.86
C PRO A 175 -15.53 18.96 2.70
N GLY A 176 -14.41 19.44 2.16
CA GLY A 176 -13.10 19.32 2.82
C GLY A 176 -12.21 18.22 2.25
N ILE A 177 -12.69 17.42 1.29
CA ILE A 177 -11.87 16.54 0.45
C ILE A 177 -11.67 17.20 -0.91
N SER A 178 -10.42 17.26 -1.40
CA SER A 178 -10.10 17.82 -2.73
C SER A 178 -10.00 16.77 -3.82
N SER A 179 -9.53 15.56 -3.49
CA SER A 179 -9.42 14.45 -4.42
C SER A 179 -9.25 13.13 -3.68
N VAL A 180 -9.62 12.05 -4.34
CA VAL A 180 -9.38 10.69 -3.88
C VAL A 180 -8.49 9.97 -4.89
N ARG A 181 -7.51 9.22 -4.39
CA ARG A 181 -6.62 8.40 -5.22
C ARG A 181 -6.42 7.03 -4.58
N GLY A 182 -5.94 6.07 -5.35
CA GLY A 182 -5.68 4.71 -4.88
C GLY A 182 -6.39 3.66 -5.72
N GLN A 183 -6.44 2.43 -5.20
CA GLN A 183 -7.05 1.29 -5.87
C GLN A 183 -7.75 0.39 -4.85
N GLY A 184 -8.92 -0.14 -5.22
CA GLY A 184 -9.73 -0.98 -4.34
C GLY A 184 -10.00 -0.30 -2.99
N LEU A 185 -9.70 -0.99 -1.90
CA LEU A 185 -9.83 -0.48 -0.53
C LEU A 185 -8.50 0.00 0.05
N LEU A 186 -7.60 0.52 -0.77
CA LEU A 186 -6.42 1.26 -0.36
C LEU A 186 -6.47 2.64 -1.01
N LEU A 187 -7.09 3.58 -0.29
CA LEU A 187 -7.41 4.91 -0.81
C LEU A 187 -6.73 5.99 0.02
N GLY A 188 -6.39 7.09 -0.64
CA GLY A 188 -5.90 8.33 -0.04
C GLY A 188 -6.91 9.43 -0.35
N ALA A 189 -7.46 10.05 0.69
CA ALA A 189 -8.30 11.24 0.59
C ALA A 189 -7.43 12.47 0.87
N GLU A 190 -7.24 13.29 -0.15
CA GLU A 190 -6.51 14.55 -0.05
C GLU A 190 -7.41 15.61 0.59
N LEU A 191 -6.94 16.24 1.66
CA LEU A 191 -7.68 17.30 2.33
C LEU A 191 -7.63 18.59 1.52
N ALA A 192 -8.75 19.29 1.47
CA ALA A 192 -8.86 20.56 0.77
C ALA A 192 -8.01 21.66 1.47
N PRO A 193 -7.50 22.65 0.71
CA PRO A 193 -6.70 23.73 1.28
C PRO A 193 -7.34 24.47 2.46
N GLY A 194 -8.67 24.61 2.48
CA GLY A 194 -9.39 25.23 3.59
C GLY A 194 -9.26 24.46 4.91
N VAL A 195 -9.28 23.13 4.86
CA VAL A 195 -9.03 22.28 6.04
C VAL A 195 -7.57 22.37 6.46
N LEU A 196 -6.66 22.34 5.48
CA LEU A 196 -5.22 22.37 5.71
C LEU A 196 -4.69 23.71 6.23
N ALA A 197 -5.46 24.80 6.09
CA ALA A 197 -5.13 26.08 6.69
C ALA A 197 -5.09 26.02 8.23
N GLU A 198 -5.87 25.11 8.82
CA GLU A 198 -6.04 25.00 10.28
C GLU A 198 -5.44 23.71 10.84
N ARG A 199 -5.57 22.60 10.10
CA ARG A 199 -5.23 21.26 10.59
C ARG A 199 -4.52 20.45 9.51
N THR A 200 -3.42 19.81 9.89
CA THR A 200 -2.78 18.76 9.10
C THR A 200 -3.62 17.48 9.10
N ALA A 201 -3.42 16.61 8.11
CA ALA A 201 -4.11 15.32 8.06
C ALA A 201 -3.89 14.44 9.32
N PRO A 202 -2.71 14.38 9.95
CA PRO A 202 -2.55 13.70 11.23
C PRO A 202 -3.41 14.27 12.37
N GLN A 203 -3.62 15.59 12.41
CA GLN A 203 -4.50 16.22 13.40
C GLN A 203 -5.98 15.92 13.11
N VAL A 204 -6.38 15.89 11.83
CA VAL A 204 -7.72 15.45 11.44
C VAL A 204 -7.93 13.98 11.79
N ALA A 205 -6.94 13.11 11.57
CA ALA A 205 -7.01 11.70 11.94
C ALA A 205 -7.16 11.50 13.46
N LEU A 206 -6.49 12.33 14.27
CA LEU A 206 -6.68 12.31 15.73
C LEU A 206 -8.10 12.74 16.13
N ALA A 207 -8.63 13.79 15.49
CA ALA A 207 -10.02 14.20 15.72
C ALA A 207 -11.04 13.14 15.27
N CYS A 208 -10.75 12.42 14.19
CA CYS A 208 -11.55 11.25 13.78
C CYS A 208 -11.53 10.16 14.86
N LEU A 209 -10.35 9.90 15.45
CA LEU A 209 -10.22 8.91 16.52
C LEU A 209 -11.08 9.28 17.74
N ASP A 210 -11.08 10.56 18.15
CA ASP A 210 -11.92 11.06 19.24
C ASP A 210 -13.42 10.93 18.90
N ALA A 211 -13.78 11.01 17.62
CA ALA A 211 -15.14 10.81 17.11
C ALA A 211 -15.50 9.33 16.84
N GLY A 212 -14.59 8.38 17.11
CA GLY A 212 -14.83 6.95 16.95
C GLY A 212 -14.44 6.35 15.58
N LEU A 213 -13.79 7.12 14.70
CA LEU A 213 -13.31 6.68 13.39
C LEU A 213 -11.78 6.56 13.35
N VAL A 214 -11.27 5.35 13.09
CA VAL A 214 -9.83 5.12 12.96
C VAL A 214 -9.39 5.27 11.50
N VAL A 215 -8.64 6.34 11.23
CA VAL A 215 -7.97 6.60 9.95
C VAL A 215 -6.51 7.02 10.19
N ASN A 216 -5.69 7.04 9.14
CA ASN A 216 -4.28 7.41 9.27
C ASN A 216 -3.98 8.68 8.46
N GLY A 217 -3.50 9.75 9.10
CA GLY A 217 -2.85 10.86 8.40
C GLY A 217 -1.46 10.44 7.93
N ILE A 218 -1.33 10.01 6.68
CA ILE A 218 -0.10 9.38 6.16
C ILE A 218 0.91 10.38 5.62
N THR A 219 0.44 11.56 5.24
CA THR A 219 1.26 12.73 4.88
C THR A 219 0.69 13.92 5.65
N PRO A 220 1.31 15.12 5.59
CA PRO A 220 0.70 16.32 6.15
C PRO A 220 -0.70 16.65 5.58
N THR A 221 -1.05 16.10 4.42
CA THR A 221 -2.23 16.52 3.65
C THR A 221 -3.23 15.41 3.31
N ALA A 222 -2.85 14.13 3.44
CA ALA A 222 -3.67 13.01 3.03
C ALA A 222 -4.04 12.07 4.18
N LEU A 223 -5.32 11.69 4.23
CA LEU A 223 -5.82 10.59 5.05
C LEU A 223 -5.81 9.30 4.24
N ARG A 224 -5.30 8.20 4.80
CA ARG A 224 -5.42 6.87 4.23
C ARG A 224 -6.65 6.16 4.76
N MET A 225 -7.48 5.68 3.84
CA MET A 225 -8.61 4.81 4.08
C MET A 225 -8.24 3.38 3.67
N ALA A 226 -8.22 2.48 4.64
CA ALA A 226 -7.90 1.07 4.40
C ALA A 226 -8.77 0.14 5.27
N PRO A 227 -10.12 0.19 5.13
CA PRO A 227 -11.02 -0.60 5.96
C PRO A 227 -10.86 -2.12 5.71
N PRO A 228 -11.43 -2.99 6.56
CA PRO A 228 -11.47 -4.43 6.28
C PRO A 228 -12.08 -4.75 4.90
N LEU A 229 -11.63 -5.84 4.26
CA LEU A 229 -12.17 -6.26 2.95
C LEU A 229 -13.65 -6.62 3.00
N THR A 230 -14.16 -6.91 4.21
CA THR A 230 -15.54 -7.27 4.50
C THR A 230 -16.41 -6.09 4.89
N VAL A 231 -15.91 -4.85 4.81
CA VAL A 231 -16.67 -3.65 5.19
C VAL A 231 -17.98 -3.56 4.42
N SER A 232 -19.06 -3.27 5.12
CA SER A 232 -20.39 -3.11 4.55
C SER A 232 -20.64 -1.68 4.08
N SER A 233 -21.60 -1.51 3.16
CA SER A 233 -22.04 -0.18 2.70
C SER A 233 -22.50 0.72 3.86
N ALA A 234 -23.18 0.14 4.86
CA ALA A 234 -23.63 0.90 6.03
C ALA A 234 -22.45 1.45 6.85
N GLU A 235 -21.41 0.64 7.08
CA GLU A 235 -20.20 1.08 7.79
C GLU A 235 -19.40 2.12 6.97
N LEU A 236 -19.41 2.02 5.64
CA LEU A 236 -18.80 3.05 4.78
C LEU A 236 -19.52 4.40 4.93
N VAL A 237 -20.85 4.40 4.87
CA VAL A 237 -21.67 5.60 5.07
C VAL A 237 -21.41 6.20 6.45
N GLU A 238 -21.54 5.41 7.51
CA GLU A 238 -21.28 5.85 8.90
C GLU A 238 -19.89 6.45 9.05
N GLY A 239 -18.85 5.78 8.54
CA GLY A 239 -17.48 6.28 8.60
C GLY A 239 -17.30 7.60 7.84
N THR A 240 -17.94 7.77 6.68
CA THR A 240 -17.87 9.03 5.93
C THR A 240 -18.69 10.16 6.55
N GLU A 241 -19.80 9.85 7.23
CA GLU A 241 -20.57 10.82 8.01
C GLU A 241 -19.73 11.37 9.17
N ILE A 242 -19.08 10.49 9.95
CA ILE A 242 -18.17 10.89 11.04
C ILE A 242 -17.03 11.77 10.50
N LEU A 243 -16.42 11.38 9.37
CA LEU A 243 -15.37 12.20 8.75
C LEU A 243 -15.90 13.57 8.33
N GLY A 244 -17.08 13.64 7.72
CA GLY A 244 -17.72 14.88 7.31
C GLY A 244 -17.95 15.84 8.49
N GLU A 245 -18.45 15.33 9.62
CA GLU A 245 -18.62 16.11 10.85
C GLU A 245 -17.29 16.68 11.38
N VAL A 246 -16.23 15.86 11.40
CA VAL A 246 -14.90 16.28 11.85
C VAL A 246 -14.29 17.34 10.93
N LEU A 247 -14.51 17.22 9.61
CA LEU A 247 -14.04 18.22 8.64
C LEU A 247 -14.77 19.55 8.81
N ALA A 248 -16.10 19.52 9.01
CA ALA A 248 -16.92 20.71 9.22
C ALA A 248 -16.62 21.43 10.54
N ALA A 249 -16.32 20.70 11.62
CA ALA A 249 -16.08 21.28 12.95
C ALA A 249 -14.83 22.17 13.03
N GLY A 250 -13.82 21.96 12.18
CA GLY A 250 -12.65 22.85 12.12
C GLY A 250 -13.01 24.23 11.58
N ALA A 251 -13.77 24.26 10.48
CA ALA A 251 -14.15 25.50 9.80
C ALA A 251 -15.03 26.45 10.65
N ALA A 252 -15.59 25.97 11.76
CA ALA A 252 -16.44 26.75 12.66
C ALA A 252 -15.67 27.41 13.84
N GLY A 253 -14.35 27.21 13.94
CA GLY A 253 -13.53 27.59 15.09
C GLY A 253 -13.14 29.07 15.25
N GLU A 254 -13.49 29.98 14.32
CA GLU A 254 -13.10 31.41 14.39
C GLU A 254 -14.29 32.39 14.38
N ALA A 255 -15.48 31.99 14.84
CA ALA A 255 -16.64 32.87 14.96
C ALA A 255 -17.16 33.08 16.39
N ALA A 256 -16.28 33.07 17.40
CA ALA A 256 -16.62 33.44 18.78
C ALA A 256 -15.55 34.30 19.46
#